data_AF-A0A166RPL7-F1
#
_entry.id   AF-A0A166RPL7-F1
#
_cell.length_a   1.000
_cell.length_b   1.000
_cell.length_c   1.000
_cell.angle_alpha   90.00
_cell.angle_beta   90.00
_cell.angle_gamma   90.00
#
_symmetry.space_group_name_H-M   'P 1'
#
loop_
_entity.id
_entity.type
_entity.pdbx_description
1 polymer ?
#
loop_
_entity_poly.entity_id
_entity_poly.type
_entity_poly.pdbx_seq_one_letter_code
_entity_poly.pdbx_strand_id
1 'polypeptide(L)' 'MRKIAIILTTIMLFMVAGCSNKDVIKHNYTYKGENEFWTAQYKVDSTGTFTNVSQFTYNTDQLNKIVLCN' A
#
# COMPACT_ATOMS: atom_id res chain seq x y z
N MET A 1 -28.32 37.82 -1.84
CA MET A 1 -28.05 36.84 -0.75
C MET A 1 -27.99 35.39 -1.25
N ARG A 2 -28.97 34.92 -2.04
CA ARG A 2 -29.00 33.53 -2.57
C ARG A 2 -27.72 33.11 -3.34
N LYS A 3 -27.16 34.00 -4.16
CA LYS A 3 -25.91 33.76 -4.91
C LYS A 3 -24.67 33.64 -4.01
N ILE A 4 -24.61 34.40 -2.92
CA ILE A 4 -23.50 34.40 -1.96
C ILE A 4 -23.52 33.12 -1.13
N ALA A 5 -24.72 32.68 -0.71
CA ALA A 5 -24.89 31.42 0.00
C ALA A 5 -24.37 30.24 -0.81
N ILE A 6 -24.69 30.19 -2.12
CA ILE A 6 -24.22 29.13 -3.02
C ILE A 6 -22.69 29.07 -3.09
N ILE A 7 -22.03 30.23 -3.22
CA ILE A 7 -20.56 30.34 -3.30
C ILE A 7 -19.91 29.87 -2.00
N LEU A 8 -20.46 30.24 -0.84
CA LEU A 8 -19.94 29.81 0.46
C LEU A 8 -20.09 28.30 0.64
N THR A 9 -21.22 27.72 0.23
CA THR A 9 -21.45 26.27 0.34
C THR A 9 -20.53 25.47 -0.57
N THR A 10 -20.25 25.93 -1.79
CA THR A 10 -19.29 25.25 -2.68
C THR A 10 -17.87 25.29 -2.13
N ILE A 11 -17.41 26.43 -1.60
CA ILE A 11 -16.07 26.54 -0.97
C ILE A 11 -15.95 25.57 0.20
N MET A 12 -16.98 25.49 1.04
CA MET A 12 -17.00 24.57 2.19
C MET A 12 -16.95 23.10 1.74
N LEU A 13 -17.62 22.74 0.64
CA LEU A 13 -17.54 21.39 0.06
C LEU A 13 -16.14 21.03 -0.44
N PHE A 14 -15.44 21.97 -1.09
CA PHE A 14 -14.08 21.75 -1.58
C PHE A 14 -13.06 21.54 -0.46
N MET A 15 -13.27 22.16 0.72
CA MET A 15 -12.39 21.98 1.88
C MET A 15 -12.47 20.57 2.47
N VAL A 16 -13.60 19.87 2.31
CA VAL A 16 -13.79 18.51 2.85
C VAL A 16 -13.29 17.43 1.87
N ALA A 17 -13.12 17.76 0.58
CA ALA A 17 -12.66 16.83 -0.45
C ALA A 17 -11.14 16.55 -0.43
N GLY A 18 -10.40 17.10 0.54
CA GLY A 18 -8.98 16.81 0.78
C GLY A 18 -8.76 15.42 1.36
N CYS A 19 -9.08 14.37 0.59
CA CYS A 19 -8.75 13.00 0.93
C CYS A 19 -7.22 12.84 0.96
N SER A 20 -6.71 12.35 2.09
CA SER A 20 -5.35 11.85 2.26
C SER A 20 -5.08 10.78 1.19
N ASN A 21 -4.37 11.15 0.13
CA ASN A 21 -3.81 10.19 -0.82
C ASN A 21 -2.72 9.42 -0.08
N LYS A 22 -3.09 8.26 0.46
CA LYS A 22 -2.12 7.29 0.96
C LYS A 22 -1.57 6.56 -0.26
N ASP A 23 -0.34 6.86 -0.63
CA ASP A 23 0.34 6.08 -1.65
C ASP A 23 0.64 4.69 -1.07
N VAL A 24 0.02 3.68 -1.67
CA VAL A 24 0.17 2.28 -1.29
C VAL A 24 1.12 1.61 -2.28
N ILE A 25 2.29 1.21 -1.82
CA ILE A 25 3.24 0.40 -2.59
C ILE A 25 3.06 -1.05 -2.19
N LYS A 26 2.79 -1.92 -3.16
CA LYS A 26 2.71 -3.37 -2.96
C LYS A 26 3.99 -4.02 -3.46
N HIS A 27 4.62 -4.82 -2.63
CA HIS A 27 5.77 -5.64 -2.97
C HIS A 27 5.37 -7.11 -2.93
N ASN A 28 5.37 -7.76 -4.09
CA ASN A 28 5.11 -9.19 -4.23
C ASN A 28 6.32 -9.84 -4.88
N TYR A 29 7.29 -10.26 -4.08
CA TYR A 29 8.52 -10.89 -4.56
C TYR A 29 8.49 -12.39 -4.28
N THR A 30 8.93 -13.20 -5.26
CA THR A 30 9.19 -14.63 -5.06
C THR A 30 10.66 -14.89 -5.34
N TYR A 31 11.39 -15.27 -4.30
CA TYR A 31 12.76 -15.74 -4.40
C TYR A 31 12.74 -17.25 -4.64
N LYS A 32 13.42 -17.72 -5.67
CA LYS A 32 13.55 -19.14 -6.00
C LYS A 32 15.03 -19.53 -5.87
N GLY A 33 15.29 -20.53 -5.05
CA GLY A 33 16.57 -21.24 -5.05
C GLY A 33 16.36 -22.63 -5.62
N GLU A 34 17.26 -23.07 -6.48
CA GLU A 34 17.24 -24.42 -7.06
C GLU A 34 18.66 -24.97 -7.20
N ASN A 35 18.80 -26.27 -6.97
CA ASN A 35 19.98 -27.04 -7.34
C ASN A 35 19.54 -28.46 -7.76
N GLU A 36 20.50 -29.36 -7.97
CA GLU A 36 20.23 -30.74 -8.39
C GLU A 36 19.39 -31.56 -7.40
N PHE A 37 19.30 -31.14 -6.13
CA PHE A 37 18.71 -31.92 -5.04
C PHE A 37 17.46 -31.28 -4.43
N TRP A 38 17.23 -29.98 -4.61
CA TRP A 38 16.08 -29.29 -4.03
C TRP A 38 15.67 -28.07 -4.84
N THR A 39 14.40 -27.71 -4.67
CA THR A 39 13.86 -26.41 -5.06
C THR A 39 13.15 -25.79 -3.87
N ALA A 40 13.48 -24.54 -3.57
CA ALA A 40 12.85 -23.78 -2.50
C ALA A 40 12.31 -22.45 -3.04
N GLN A 41 11.11 -22.09 -2.60
CA GLN A 41 10.52 -20.79 -2.88
C GLN A 41 10.26 -20.03 -1.60
N TYR A 42 10.59 -18.75 -1.61
CA TYR A 42 10.31 -17.82 -0.54
C TYR A 42 9.52 -16.64 -1.08
N LYS A 43 8.27 -16.52 -0.62
CA LYS A 43 7.35 -15.46 -1.04
C LYS A 43 7.33 -14.34 0.00
N VAL A 44 7.47 -13.11 -0.48
CA VAL A 44 7.37 -11.88 0.31
C VAL A 44 6.23 -11.07 -0.27
N ASP A 45 5.14 -10.99 0.47
CA ASP A 45 4.00 -10.12 0.20
C ASP A 45 3.99 -9.03 1.28
N SER A 46 4.37 -7.81 0.91
CA SER A 46 4.36 -6.66 1.82
C SER A 46 3.64 -5.46 1.20
N THR A 47 2.94 -4.73 2.06
CA THR A 47 2.28 -3.49 1.68
C THR A 47 2.92 -2.34 2.46
N GLY A 48 3.59 -1.45 1.74
CA GLY A 48 4.09 -0.19 2.26
C GLY A 48 3.03 0.90 2.09
N THR A 49 2.78 1.65 3.16
CA THR A 49 1.87 2.80 3.11
C THR A 49 2.64 4.07 3.47
N PHE A 50 2.62 5.06 2.59
CA PHE A 50 3.09 6.40 2.91
C PHE A 50 1.94 7.19 3.53
N THR A 51 2.10 7.56 4.80
CA THR A 51 1.10 8.38 5.50
C THR A 51 1.44 9.88 5.41
N ASN A 52 2.72 10.21 5.18
CA ASN A 52 3.25 11.54 4.89
C ASN A 52 4.61 11.41 4.18
N VAL A 53 5.08 12.47 3.51
CA VAL A 53 6.38 12.52 2.78
C VAL A 53 7.58 12.09 3.65
N SER A 54 7.43 12.11 4.97
CA SER A 54 8.46 11.79 5.96
C SER A 54 8.20 10.51 6.79
N GLN A 55 7.06 9.83 6.62
CA GLN A 55 6.74 8.63 7.39
C GLN A 55 6.28 7.48 6.48
N PHE A 56 7.12 6.45 6.46
CA PHE A 56 6.90 5.21 5.75
C PHE A 56 6.74 4.06 6.75
N THR A 57 5.67 3.28 6.60
CA THR A 57 5.38 2.13 7.45
C THR A 57 5.17 0.91 6.58
N TYR A 58 5.86 -0.19 6.92
CA TYR A 58 5.69 -1.49 6.29
C TYR A 58 4.78 -2.37 7.14
N ASN A 59 3.74 -2.92 6.52
CA ASN A 59 2.99 -4.03 7.07
C ASN A 59 3.27 -5.28 6.23
N THR A 60 3.79 -6.32 6.88
CA THR A 60 4.01 -7.64 6.27
C THR A 60 2.86 -8.55 6.71
N ASP A 61 1.85 -8.70 5.85
CA ASP A 61 0.63 -9.44 6.21
C ASP A 61 0.72 -10.95 5.97
N GLN A 62 1.88 -11.50 5.58
CA GLN A 62 2.01 -12.94 5.37
C GLN A 62 3.22 -13.54 6.08
N LEU A 63 2.94 -14.60 6.84
CA LEU A 63 3.90 -15.57 7.33
C LEU A 63 4.80 -16.00 6.17
N ASN A 64 6.05 -15.52 6.21
CA ASN A 64 7.19 -15.98 5.44
C ASN A 64 7.16 -17.51 5.25
N LYS A 65 6.58 -17.98 4.14
CA LYS A 65 6.37 -19.41 3.88
C LYS A 65 7.47 -19.91 2.94
N ILE A 66 8.40 -20.68 3.49
CA ILE A 66 9.32 -21.48 2.70
C ILE A 66 8.52 -22.68 2.16
N VAL A 67 8.42 -22.79 0.84
CA VAL A 67 7.83 -23.97 0.19
C VAL A 67 8.99 -24.79 -0.37
N LEU A 68 9.18 -26.00 0.17
CA LEU A 68 10.05 -27.02 -0.39
C LEU A 68 9.24 -27.76 -1.47
N CYS A 69 9.70 -27.71 -2.71
CA CYS A 69 9.14 -28.51 -3.80
C CYS A 69 9.95 -29.79 -3.89
N ASN A 70 9.35 -30.91 -3.49
CA ASN A 70 9.89 -32.27 -3.63
C ASN A 70 9.23 -32.94 -4.83
#